data_AF-A0A402AGA7-F1
#
_entry.id   AF-A0A402AGA7-F1
#
_cell.length_a   1.000
_cell.length_b   1.000
_cell.length_c   1.000
_cell.angle_alpha   90.00
_cell.angle_beta   90.00
_cell.angle_gamma   90.00
#
_symmetry.space_group_name_H-M   'P 1'
#
loop_
_entity.id
_entity.type
_entity.pdbx_description
1 polymer ?
#
loop_
_entity_poly.entity_id
_entity_poly.type
_entity_poly.pdbx_seq_one_letter_code
_entity_poly.pdbx_strand_id
1 'polypeptide(L)'
;MLPQIQDLTTYLIDLDGVVYRGETLIPGALEFIQWLDANAKKYLFLTNNSFASETQVVEKLARLGIKTDKSHVMGAAQAAVQSIEHRFPGASVYVIGEQPLFDLVNQHHLKVANEDWQSTDVVFVGLDRAFDYKKLTEAILAIRKGATFIAINRDPLLPIAGGALTAGCGTMVAAIEAGSETSPEVIGKPEPALLQEAMRKLGSTPEETVMIGDNLG
;
A
#
# COMPACT_ATOMS: atom_id res chain seq x y z
N MET A 1 22.15 11.93 -20.65
CA MET A 1 20.84 12.15 -21.31
C MET A 1 19.89 11.19 -20.64
N LEU A 2 18.77 11.65 -20.08
CA LEU A 2 17.79 10.73 -19.50
C LEU A 2 17.24 9.82 -20.62
N PRO A 3 17.03 8.52 -20.38
CA PRO A 3 16.43 7.63 -21.37
C PRO A 3 15.06 8.17 -21.79
N GLN A 4 14.66 7.96 -23.05
CA GLN A 4 13.27 8.24 -23.40
C GLN A 4 12.39 7.24 -22.65
N ILE A 5 11.21 7.67 -22.19
CA ILE A 5 10.28 6.79 -21.46
C ILE A 5 10.02 5.50 -22.24
N GLN A 6 9.96 5.60 -23.57
CA GLN A 6 9.73 4.50 -24.51
C GLN A 6 10.81 3.40 -24.44
N ASP A 7 12.04 3.78 -24.10
CA ASP A 7 13.21 2.90 -24.03
C ASP A 7 13.23 2.08 -22.73
N LEU A 8 12.42 2.46 -21.73
CA LEU A 8 12.32 1.76 -20.46
C LEU A 8 11.54 0.45 -20.60
N THR A 9 11.90 -0.52 -19.78
CA THR A 9 11.33 -1.88 -19.81
C THR A 9 10.20 -2.04 -18.80
N THR A 10 10.19 -1.24 -17.73
CA THR A 10 9.33 -1.43 -16.57
C THR A 10 8.58 -0.16 -16.17
N TYR A 11 7.27 -0.28 -15.91
CA TYR A 11 6.37 0.83 -15.64
C TYR A 11 5.56 0.58 -14.36
N LEU A 12 5.74 1.44 -13.37
CA LEU A 12 4.93 1.47 -12.16
C LEU A 12 3.87 2.56 -12.33
N ILE A 13 2.59 2.21 -12.19
CA ILE A 13 1.48 3.05 -12.65
C ILE A 13 0.54 3.29 -11.48
N ASP A 14 0.37 4.53 -11.05
CA ASP A 14 -0.70 4.87 -10.12
C ASP A 14 -2.08 4.58 -10.72
N LEU A 15 -3.07 4.28 -9.89
CA LEU A 15 -4.43 4.04 -10.33
C LEU A 15 -5.29 5.30 -10.25
N ASP A 16 -5.51 5.78 -9.03
CA ASP A 16 -6.34 6.96 -8.78
C ASP A 16 -5.65 8.20 -9.35
N GLY A 17 -6.36 8.95 -10.20
CA GLY A 17 -5.85 10.18 -10.81
C GLY A 17 -5.05 9.97 -12.12
N VAL A 18 -4.48 8.78 -12.32
CA VAL A 18 -3.66 8.41 -13.49
C VAL A 18 -4.37 7.48 -14.47
N VAL A 19 -4.92 6.35 -14.00
CA VAL A 19 -5.67 5.41 -14.84
C VAL A 19 -7.16 5.77 -14.84
N TYR A 20 -7.70 6.14 -13.68
CA TYR A 20 -9.11 6.51 -13.55
C TYR A 20 -9.33 7.62 -12.52
N ARG A 21 -10.48 8.28 -12.60
CA ARG A 21 -11.06 9.11 -11.52
C ARG A 21 -12.48 8.66 -11.25
N GLY A 22 -12.73 8.15 -10.05
CA GLY A 22 -14.01 7.51 -9.73
C GLY A 22 -14.23 6.28 -10.62
N GLU A 23 -15.34 6.25 -11.36
CA GLU A 23 -15.69 5.18 -12.31
C GLU A 23 -15.44 5.58 -13.79
N THR A 24 -14.56 6.57 -14.03
CA THR A 24 -14.24 7.05 -15.38
C THR A 24 -12.75 6.89 -15.67
N LEU A 25 -12.41 6.34 -16.84
CA LEU A 25 -11.01 6.29 -17.31
C LEU A 25 -10.46 7.68 -17.60
N ILE A 26 -9.18 7.86 -17.31
CA ILE A 26 -8.41 8.99 -17.84
C ILE A 26 -8.20 8.79 -19.35
N PRO A 27 -8.37 9.84 -20.17
CA PRO A 27 -8.11 9.75 -21.61
C PRO A 27 -6.69 9.27 -21.91
N GLY A 28 -6.54 8.28 -22.79
CA GLY A 28 -5.24 7.70 -23.15
C GLY A 28 -4.79 6.56 -22.22
N ALA A 29 -5.44 6.33 -21.07
CA ALA A 29 -5.02 5.28 -20.14
C ALA A 29 -5.15 3.88 -20.74
N LEU A 30 -6.28 3.58 -21.40
CA LEU A 30 -6.50 2.28 -22.02
C LEU A 30 -5.50 2.05 -23.17
N GLU A 31 -5.31 3.06 -24.02
CA GLU A 31 -4.37 3.03 -25.14
C GLU A 31 -2.93 2.83 -24.65
N PHE A 32 -2.56 3.48 -23.54
CA PHE A 32 -1.26 3.32 -22.92
C PHE A 32 -1.04 1.88 -22.40
N ILE A 33 -2.00 1.30 -21.69
CA ILE A 33 -1.88 -0.10 -21.22
C ILE A 33 -1.79 -1.07 -22.40
N GLN A 34 -2.61 -0.89 -23.43
CA GLN A 34 -2.54 -1.70 -24.64
C GLN A 34 -1.18 -1.57 -25.35
N TRP A 35 -0.59 -0.38 -25.34
CA TRP A 35 0.75 -0.16 -25.87
C TRP A 35 1.83 -0.90 -25.04
N LEU A 36 1.72 -0.92 -23.71
CA LEU A 36 2.62 -1.69 -22.86
C LEU A 36 2.57 -3.19 -23.20
N ASP A 37 1.36 -3.74 -23.33
CA ASP A 37 1.14 -5.13 -23.70
C ASP A 37 1.73 -5.43 -25.10
N ALA A 38 1.42 -4.60 -26.10
CA ALA A 38 1.88 -4.77 -27.48
C ALA A 38 3.42 -4.70 -27.63
N ASN A 39 4.10 -4.00 -26.72
CA ASN A 39 5.55 -3.85 -26.72
C ASN A 39 6.25 -4.72 -25.66
N ALA A 40 5.53 -5.68 -25.06
CA ALA A 40 6.04 -6.59 -24.03
C ALA A 40 6.73 -5.86 -22.87
N LYS A 41 6.20 -4.70 -22.47
CA LYS A 41 6.69 -3.96 -21.31
C LYS A 41 6.18 -4.60 -20.02
N LYS A 42 7.01 -4.61 -18.98
CA LYS A 42 6.59 -5.02 -17.63
C LYS A 42 5.86 -3.87 -16.96
N TYR A 43 4.75 -4.14 -16.27
CA TYR A 43 4.09 -3.09 -15.50
C TYR A 43 3.34 -3.60 -14.27
N LEU A 44 3.21 -2.72 -13.28
CA LEU A 44 2.40 -2.91 -12.08
C LEU A 44 1.54 -1.67 -11.84
N PHE A 45 0.24 -1.91 -11.60
CA PHE A 45 -0.66 -0.94 -11.00
C PHE A 45 -0.40 -0.86 -9.49
N LEU A 46 -0.16 0.35 -9.00
CA LEU A 46 0.13 0.65 -7.61
C LEU A 46 -1.02 1.44 -6.98
N THR A 47 -1.44 1.03 -5.78
CA THR A 47 -2.44 1.77 -5.01
C THR A 47 -2.10 1.87 -3.53
N ASN A 48 -2.32 3.06 -2.95
CA ASN A 48 -2.28 3.29 -1.51
C ASN A 48 -3.61 2.99 -0.82
N ASN A 49 -4.67 2.77 -1.60
CA ASN A 49 -5.99 2.51 -1.08
C ASN A 49 -5.99 1.17 -0.32
N SER A 50 -6.18 1.24 1.00
CA SER A 50 -6.18 0.10 1.91
C SER A 50 -7.53 -0.63 2.01
N PHE A 51 -8.56 -0.20 1.27
CA PHE A 51 -9.91 -0.80 1.30
C PHE A 51 -10.12 -1.85 0.23
N ALA A 52 -9.60 -1.59 -0.97
CA ALA A 52 -9.83 -2.44 -2.11
C ALA A 52 -8.82 -3.58 -2.12
N SER A 53 -9.32 -4.81 -2.02
CA SER A 53 -8.53 -5.99 -2.35
C SER A 53 -8.07 -5.94 -3.82
N GLU A 54 -6.97 -6.62 -4.14
CA GLU A 54 -6.51 -6.75 -5.54
C GLU A 54 -7.64 -7.25 -6.46
N THR A 55 -8.50 -8.16 -5.97
CA THR A 55 -9.67 -8.66 -6.72
C THR A 55 -10.58 -7.52 -7.11
N GLN A 56 -10.92 -6.64 -6.17
CA GLN A 56 -11.80 -5.49 -6.44
C GLN A 56 -11.16 -4.49 -7.39
N VAL A 57 -9.84 -4.30 -7.31
CA VAL A 57 -9.08 -3.46 -8.24
C VAL A 57 -9.15 -4.04 -9.66
N VAL A 58 -8.88 -5.34 -9.82
CA VAL A 58 -8.95 -6.04 -11.11
C VAL A 58 -10.36 -5.99 -11.69
N GLU A 59 -11.39 -6.25 -10.88
CA GLU A 59 -12.78 -6.17 -11.29
C GLU A 59 -13.16 -4.76 -11.77
N LYS A 60 -12.70 -3.73 -11.05
CA LYS A 60 -12.91 -2.34 -11.45
C LYS A 60 -12.22 -2.03 -12.79
N LEU A 61 -10.94 -2.38 -12.93
CA LEU A 61 -10.20 -2.20 -14.18
C LEU A 61 -10.91 -2.90 -15.35
N ALA A 62 -11.42 -4.12 -15.13
CA ALA A 62 -12.18 -4.86 -16.13
C ALA A 62 -13.48 -4.14 -16.52
N ARG A 63 -14.25 -3.60 -15.57
CA ARG A 63 -15.44 -2.78 -15.87
C ARG A 63 -15.10 -1.54 -16.69
N LEU A 64 -13.91 -0.97 -16.47
CA LEU A 64 -13.41 0.18 -17.20
C LEU A 64 -12.79 -0.19 -18.57
N GLY A 65 -12.72 -1.47 -18.92
CA GLY A 65 -12.22 -1.94 -20.21
C GLY A 65 -10.74 -2.34 -20.22
N ILE A 66 -10.05 -2.28 -19.08
CA ILE A 66 -8.67 -2.75 -18.91
C ILE A 66 -8.71 -4.21 -18.43
N LYS A 67 -8.30 -5.14 -19.29
CA LYS A 67 -8.18 -6.56 -18.93
C LYS A 67 -6.81 -6.80 -18.28
N THR A 68 -6.80 -7.23 -17.03
CA THR A 68 -5.58 -7.53 -16.29
C THR A 68 -5.87 -8.58 -15.22
N ASP A 69 -4.85 -8.96 -14.45
CA ASP A 69 -4.97 -9.90 -13.34
C ASP A 69 -4.20 -9.41 -12.10
N LYS A 70 -4.31 -10.15 -10.99
CA LYS A 70 -3.71 -9.76 -9.70
C LYS A 70 -2.19 -9.67 -9.74
N SER A 71 -1.52 -10.37 -10.65
CA SER A 71 -0.06 -10.27 -10.80
C SER A 71 0.38 -8.87 -11.22
N HIS A 72 -0.50 -8.12 -11.91
CA HIS A 72 -0.29 -6.74 -12.34
C HIS A 72 -0.75 -5.70 -11.30
N VAL A 73 -1.22 -6.11 -10.13
CA VAL A 73 -1.62 -5.18 -9.06
C VAL A 73 -0.69 -5.36 -7.86
N MET A 74 -0.36 -4.24 -7.20
CA MET A 74 0.27 -4.24 -5.90
C MET A 74 -0.29 -3.11 -5.04
N GLY A 75 -0.92 -3.48 -3.92
CA GLY A 75 -1.37 -2.54 -2.91
C GLY A 75 -0.30 -2.26 -1.86
N ALA A 76 -0.29 -1.06 -1.30
CA ALA A 76 0.63 -0.67 -0.22
C ALA A 76 0.53 -1.60 1.01
N ALA A 77 -0.67 -2.13 1.31
CA ALA A 77 -0.84 -3.12 2.38
C ALA A 77 -0.03 -4.40 2.15
N GLN A 78 -0.10 -4.94 0.93
CA GLN A 78 0.61 -6.15 0.53
C GLN A 78 2.12 -5.91 0.50
N ALA A 79 2.56 -4.79 -0.06
CA ALA A 79 3.95 -4.40 -0.03
C ALA A 79 4.49 -4.27 1.39
N ALA A 80 3.68 -3.73 2.32
CA ALA A 80 4.06 -3.60 3.73
C ALA A 80 4.25 -4.97 4.39
N VAL A 81 3.29 -5.89 4.23
CA VAL A 81 3.39 -7.23 4.79
C VAL A 81 4.57 -8.02 4.19
N GLN A 82 4.79 -7.90 2.88
CA GLN A 82 5.97 -8.49 2.22
C GLN A 82 7.27 -7.90 2.78
N SER A 83 7.36 -6.58 2.92
CA SER A 83 8.53 -5.92 3.51
C SER A 83 8.78 -6.40 4.95
N ILE A 84 7.72 -6.51 5.76
CA ILE A 84 7.78 -7.04 7.13
C ILE A 84 8.33 -8.47 7.12
N GLU A 85 7.79 -9.36 6.28
CA GLU A 85 8.22 -10.75 6.20
C GLU A 85 9.70 -10.90 5.79
N HIS A 86 10.18 -10.10 4.82
CA HIS A 86 11.58 -10.16 4.40
C HIS A 86 12.54 -9.66 5.49
N ARG A 87 12.15 -8.61 6.23
CA ARG A 87 12.99 -7.97 7.23
C ARG A 87 12.94 -8.67 8.58
N PHE A 88 11.78 -9.22 8.92
CA PHE A 88 11.49 -9.87 10.19
C PHE A 88 10.80 -11.22 9.98
N PRO A 89 11.52 -12.25 9.48
CA PRO A 89 10.93 -13.56 9.24
C PRO A 89 10.33 -14.15 10.52
N GLY A 90 9.05 -14.56 10.47
CA GLY A 90 8.37 -15.19 11.62
C GLY A 90 7.89 -14.23 12.71
N ALA A 91 7.94 -12.91 12.46
CA ALA A 91 7.62 -11.88 13.44
C ALA A 91 6.15 -11.88 13.91
N SER A 92 5.97 -11.44 15.15
CA SER A 92 4.69 -11.14 15.78
C SER A 92 4.25 -9.72 15.46
N VAL A 93 3.11 -9.57 14.80
CA VAL A 93 2.60 -8.32 14.26
C VAL A 93 1.32 -7.92 14.98
N TYR A 94 1.34 -6.78 15.67
CA TYR A 94 0.15 -6.15 16.20
C TYR A 94 -0.48 -5.28 15.11
N VAL A 95 -1.68 -5.65 14.67
CA VAL A 95 -2.34 -5.01 13.52
C VAL A 95 -3.35 -3.98 14.02
N ILE A 96 -3.19 -2.72 13.60
CA ILE A 96 -4.25 -1.71 13.61
C ILE A 96 -4.85 -1.71 12.21
N GLY A 97 -6.02 -2.32 12.03
CA GLY A 97 -6.56 -2.53 10.69
C GLY A 97 -7.96 -3.14 10.67
N GLU A 98 -8.57 -3.13 9.49
CA GLU A 98 -9.75 -3.97 9.22
C GLU A 98 -9.34 -5.43 8.96
N GLN A 99 -10.30 -6.36 9.04
CA GLN A 99 -10.08 -7.81 8.90
C GLN A 99 -9.19 -8.22 7.69
N PRO A 100 -9.27 -7.59 6.50
CA PRO A 100 -8.39 -7.94 5.40
C PRO A 100 -6.89 -7.80 5.70
N LEU A 101 -6.49 -6.90 6.61
CA LEU A 101 -5.09 -6.77 7.02
C LEU A 101 -4.64 -7.91 7.93
N PHE A 102 -5.53 -8.41 8.79
CA PHE A 102 -5.28 -9.60 9.60
C PHE A 102 -5.12 -10.84 8.70
N ASP A 103 -6.02 -11.00 7.74
CA ASP A 103 -5.97 -12.11 6.78
C ASP A 103 -4.69 -12.07 5.96
N LEU A 104 -4.27 -10.87 5.53
CA LEU A 104 -3.03 -10.67 4.80
C LEU A 104 -1.80 -11.02 5.64
N VAL A 105 -1.73 -10.60 6.91
CA VAL A 105 -0.61 -11.01 7.79
C VAL A 105 -0.57 -12.54 7.95
N ASN A 106 -1.72 -13.19 8.15
CA ASN A 106 -1.80 -14.65 8.31
C ASN A 106 -1.50 -15.45 7.03
N GLN A 107 -1.64 -14.83 5.84
CA GLN A 107 -1.26 -15.45 4.56
C GLN A 107 0.25 -15.49 4.34
N HIS A 108 1.01 -14.74 5.12
CA HIS A 108 2.46 -14.69 5.12
C HIS A 108 3.02 -15.46 6.33
N HIS A 109 4.32 -15.73 6.37
CA HIS A 109 4.98 -16.42 7.49
C HIS A 109 5.17 -15.48 8.70
N LEU A 110 4.08 -14.83 9.12
CA LEU A 110 3.99 -13.88 10.23
C LEU A 110 2.89 -14.32 11.20
N LYS A 111 2.83 -13.71 12.38
CA LYS A 111 1.84 -14.05 13.42
C LYS A 111 1.09 -12.82 13.85
N VAL A 112 -0.23 -12.86 13.86
CA VAL A 112 -1.04 -11.80 14.49
C VAL A 112 -0.87 -11.84 16.01
N ALA A 113 -0.56 -10.69 16.61
CA ALA A 113 -0.22 -10.55 18.03
C ALA A 113 -1.19 -9.63 18.81
N ASN A 114 -2.39 -9.37 18.28
CA ASN A 114 -3.35 -8.46 18.92
C ASN A 114 -3.89 -8.92 20.30
N GLU A 115 -3.74 -10.20 20.63
CA GLU A 115 -4.06 -10.75 21.95
C GLU A 115 -2.87 -10.69 22.93
N ASP A 116 -1.65 -10.45 22.44
CA ASP A 116 -0.43 -10.35 23.24
C ASP A 116 0.48 -9.25 22.69
N TRP A 117 0.10 -7.99 22.95
CA TRP A 117 0.90 -6.84 22.54
C TRP A 117 2.31 -6.85 23.13
N GLN A 118 2.54 -7.56 24.24
CA GLN A 118 3.83 -7.57 24.95
C GLN A 118 4.91 -8.34 24.19
N SER A 119 4.55 -9.32 23.37
CA SER A 119 5.45 -10.10 22.53
C SER A 119 5.49 -9.64 21.07
N THR A 120 4.97 -8.43 20.80
CA THR A 120 4.93 -7.84 19.46
C THR A 120 6.31 -7.36 19.01
N ASP A 121 6.70 -7.78 17.80
CA ASP A 121 7.90 -7.32 17.10
C ASP A 121 7.62 -6.12 16.19
N VAL A 122 6.41 -6.06 15.61
CA VAL A 122 5.99 -5.03 14.65
C VAL A 122 4.59 -4.53 14.97
N VAL A 123 4.41 -3.22 15.07
CA VAL A 123 3.09 -2.58 15.02
C VAL A 123 2.82 -2.15 13.58
N PHE A 124 1.83 -2.77 12.94
CA PHE A 124 1.46 -2.50 11.55
C PHE A 124 0.12 -1.76 11.49
N VAL A 125 0.14 -0.54 10.95
CA VAL A 125 -1.00 0.38 10.96
C VAL A 125 -1.53 0.64 9.57
N GLY A 126 -2.76 0.21 9.34
CA GLY A 126 -3.61 0.65 8.25
C GLY A 126 -4.80 1.45 8.77
N LEU A 127 -5.84 1.53 7.95
CA LEU A 127 -7.10 2.07 8.44
C LEU A 127 -7.86 1.01 9.25
N ASP A 128 -8.36 1.44 10.41
CA ASP A 128 -9.23 0.68 11.29
C ASP A 128 -10.44 1.52 11.72
N ARG A 129 -11.62 1.27 11.16
CA ARG A 129 -12.84 1.98 11.58
C ARG A 129 -13.32 1.61 12.98
N ALA A 130 -12.80 0.52 13.53
CA ALA A 130 -13.01 0.10 14.91
C ALA A 130 -11.79 0.46 15.79
N PHE A 131 -11.02 1.47 15.41
CA PHE A 131 -9.93 1.99 16.23
C PHE A 131 -10.48 2.57 17.54
N ASP A 132 -9.95 2.06 18.65
CA ASP A 132 -10.39 2.41 20.00
C ASP A 132 -9.21 2.70 20.93
N TYR A 133 -9.51 3.08 22.17
CA TYR A 133 -8.50 3.42 23.16
C TYR A 133 -7.59 2.23 23.54
N LYS A 134 -8.12 0.99 23.52
CA LYS A 134 -7.34 -0.20 23.85
C LYS A 134 -6.27 -0.41 22.78
N LYS A 135 -6.68 -0.43 21.51
CA LYS A 135 -5.78 -0.58 20.36
C LYS A 135 -4.70 0.50 20.33
N LEU A 136 -5.08 1.77 20.53
CA LEU A 136 -4.13 2.88 20.63
C LEU A 136 -3.10 2.64 21.75
N THR A 137 -3.58 2.30 22.95
CA THR A 137 -2.72 2.09 24.12
C THR A 137 -1.76 0.93 23.91
N GLU A 138 -2.24 -0.21 23.44
CA GLU A 138 -1.42 -1.40 23.20
C GLU A 138 -0.37 -1.17 22.12
N ALA A 139 -0.74 -0.50 21.02
CA ALA A 139 0.21 -0.10 19.98
C ALA A 139 1.31 0.82 20.52
N ILE A 140 0.95 1.86 21.29
CA ILE A 140 1.93 2.76 21.92
C ILE A 140 2.88 1.98 22.84
N LEU A 141 2.34 1.11 23.69
CA LEU A 141 3.15 0.36 24.65
C LEU A 141 4.09 -0.63 23.94
N ALA A 142 3.62 -1.30 22.89
CA ALA A 142 4.46 -2.18 22.07
C ALA A 142 5.62 -1.41 21.42
N ILE A 143 5.34 -0.24 20.82
CA ILE A 143 6.37 0.60 20.20
C ILE A 143 7.38 1.09 21.25
N ARG A 144 6.92 1.57 22.41
CA ARG A 144 7.82 2.01 23.49
C ARG A 144 8.66 0.86 24.08
N LYS A 145 8.25 -0.39 23.90
CA LYS A 145 9.03 -1.59 24.25
C LYS A 145 10.04 -1.99 23.17
N GLY A 146 9.98 -1.37 21.99
CA GLY A 146 10.92 -1.59 20.89
C GLY A 146 10.31 -2.26 19.65
N ALA A 147 8.98 -2.45 19.60
CA ALA A 147 8.35 -2.93 18.37
C ALA A 147 8.55 -1.92 17.23
N THR A 148 8.84 -2.43 16.02
CA THR A 148 9.00 -1.58 14.83
C THR A 148 7.64 -1.01 14.42
N PHE A 149 7.56 0.30 14.21
CA PHE A 149 6.33 0.97 13.82
C PHE A 149 6.27 1.13 12.30
N ILE A 150 5.32 0.47 11.64
CA ILE A 150 5.11 0.50 10.19
C ILE A 150 3.68 0.95 9.88
N ALA A 151 3.53 1.85 8.92
CA ALA A 151 2.23 2.32 8.46
C ALA A 151 2.07 2.15 6.94
N ILE A 152 0.84 1.89 6.49
CA ILE A 152 0.53 1.80 5.05
C ILE A 152 0.69 3.15 4.38
N ASN A 153 0.09 4.21 4.94
CA ASN A 153 0.18 5.58 4.43
C ASN A 153 -0.11 6.58 5.57
N ARG A 154 0.07 7.89 5.30
CA ARG A 154 -0.22 8.98 6.25
C ARG A 154 -1.42 9.83 5.84
N ASP A 155 -2.30 9.32 4.97
CA ASP A 155 -3.45 10.09 4.49
C ASP A 155 -4.38 10.41 5.67
N PRO A 156 -4.52 11.69 6.08
CA PRO A 156 -5.21 12.03 7.31
C PRO A 156 -6.72 11.81 7.18
N LEU A 157 -7.24 11.97 5.96
CA LEU A 157 -8.65 11.94 5.65
C LEU A 157 -8.96 10.90 4.58
N LEU A 158 -10.09 10.24 4.75
CA LEU A 158 -10.68 9.32 3.79
C LEU A 158 -11.92 9.96 3.16
N PRO A 159 -11.94 10.13 1.83
CA PRO A 159 -13.17 10.47 1.12
C PRO A 159 -14.19 9.32 1.16
N ILE A 160 -15.44 9.64 1.47
CA ILE A 160 -16.57 8.70 1.44
C ILE A 160 -17.69 9.18 0.49
N ALA A 161 -18.67 8.31 0.24
CA ALA A 161 -19.81 8.63 -0.61
C ALA A 161 -20.50 9.95 -0.18
N GLY A 162 -20.87 10.77 -1.16
CA GLY A 162 -21.45 12.09 -0.92
C GLY A 162 -20.44 13.21 -0.66
N GLY A 163 -19.14 12.95 -0.79
CA GLY A 163 -18.09 13.97 -0.71
C GLY A 163 -17.66 14.35 0.71
N ALA A 164 -18.17 13.64 1.72
CA ALA A 164 -17.72 13.81 3.10
C ALA A 164 -16.32 13.22 3.31
N LEU A 165 -15.62 13.71 4.33
CA LEU A 165 -14.30 13.25 4.75
C LEU A 165 -14.41 12.65 6.16
N THR A 166 -13.83 11.47 6.36
CA THR A 166 -13.71 10.81 7.66
C THR A 166 -12.24 10.59 8.02
N ALA A 167 -11.95 10.15 9.24
CA ALA A 167 -10.60 9.80 9.67
C ALA A 167 -9.98 8.75 8.73
N GLY A 168 -8.79 9.05 8.20
CA GLY A 168 -7.94 8.17 7.42
C GLY A 168 -6.88 7.45 8.26
N CYS A 169 -6.06 6.63 7.60
CA CYS A 169 -4.94 5.91 8.25
C CYS A 169 -3.99 6.89 8.95
N GLY A 170 -3.72 8.05 8.34
CA GLY A 170 -2.90 9.11 8.92
C GLY A 170 -3.40 9.65 10.25
N THR A 171 -4.71 9.62 10.51
CA THR A 171 -5.26 10.05 11.82
C THR A 171 -4.87 9.08 12.93
N MET A 172 -4.94 7.77 12.66
CA MET A 172 -4.56 6.73 13.61
C MET A 172 -3.06 6.73 13.85
N VAL A 173 -2.29 6.87 12.76
CA VAL A 173 -0.83 7.02 12.81
C VAL A 173 -0.44 8.20 13.69
N ALA A 174 -1.04 9.38 13.48
CA ALA A 174 -0.73 10.58 14.26
C ALA A 174 -1.02 10.41 15.76
N ALA A 175 -2.12 9.71 16.11
CA ALA A 175 -2.44 9.42 17.52
C ALA A 175 -1.40 8.50 18.17
N ILE A 176 -0.94 7.48 17.43
CA ILE A 176 0.08 6.55 17.91
C ILE A 176 1.45 7.25 18.01
N GLU A 177 1.86 8.02 17.00
CA GLU A 177 3.09 8.82 17.00
C GLU A 177 3.15 9.75 18.22
N ALA A 178 2.05 10.43 18.52
CA ALA A 178 1.98 11.37 19.65
C ALA A 178 2.20 10.67 21.00
N GLY A 179 1.71 9.45 21.19
CA GLY A 179 1.87 8.70 22.44
C GLY A 179 3.14 7.86 22.53
N SER A 180 3.66 7.40 21.38
CA SER A 180 4.88 6.58 21.32
C SER A 180 6.15 7.41 21.18
N GLU A 181 6.04 8.69 20.77
CA GLU A 181 7.14 9.59 20.42
C GLU A 181 8.04 9.02 19.29
N THR A 182 7.49 8.10 18.50
CA THR A 182 8.19 7.39 17.43
C THR A 182 7.41 7.54 16.13
N SER A 183 8.08 7.98 15.06
CA SER A 183 7.48 8.03 13.73
C SER A 183 7.51 6.66 13.04
N PRO A 184 6.47 6.31 12.26
CA PRO A 184 6.47 5.06 11.53
C PRO A 184 7.37 5.14 10.31
N GLU A 185 7.83 3.96 9.89
CA GLU A 185 8.18 3.76 8.49
C GLU A 185 6.89 3.64 7.66
N VAL A 186 6.79 4.42 6.59
CA VAL A 186 5.61 4.42 5.72
C VAL A 186 5.94 3.68 4.43
N ILE A 187 5.08 2.73 4.04
CA ILE A 187 5.34 1.88 2.87
C ILE A 187 4.74 2.43 1.60
N GLY A 188 3.52 2.96 1.68
CA GLY A 188 2.81 3.53 0.54
C GLY A 188 3.46 4.81 0.02
N LYS A 189 3.06 5.21 -1.18
CA LYS A 189 3.54 6.45 -1.83
C LYS A 189 3.25 7.67 -0.93
N PRO A 190 4.08 8.73 -0.97
CA PRO A 190 5.21 8.94 -1.87
C PRO A 190 6.51 8.24 -1.46
N GLU A 191 6.51 7.44 -0.39
CA GLU A 191 7.73 6.75 0.06
C GLU A 191 8.21 5.70 -0.96
N PRO A 192 9.53 5.46 -1.05
CA PRO A 192 10.10 4.58 -2.05
C PRO A 192 9.85 3.09 -1.80
N ALA A 193 9.42 2.69 -0.60
CA ALA A 193 9.31 1.29 -0.19
C ALA A 193 8.34 0.49 -1.08
N LEU A 194 7.16 1.03 -1.41
CA LEU A 194 6.25 0.39 -2.36
C LEU A 194 6.88 0.20 -3.75
N LEU A 195 7.63 1.19 -4.24
CA LEU A 195 8.30 1.12 -5.53
C LEU A 195 9.42 0.06 -5.52
N GLN A 196 10.15 -0.05 -4.41
CA GLN A 196 11.19 -1.06 -4.23
C GLN A 196 10.61 -2.47 -4.24
N GLU A 197 9.51 -2.71 -3.54
CA GLU A 197 8.81 -4.00 -3.58
C GLU A 197 8.24 -4.31 -4.97
N ALA A 198 7.71 -3.30 -5.66
CA ALA A 198 7.22 -3.44 -7.02
C ALA A 198 8.35 -3.82 -8.01
N MET A 199 9.50 -3.15 -7.93
CA MET A 199 10.69 -3.49 -8.72
C MET A 199 11.21 -4.90 -8.38
N ARG A 200 11.21 -5.29 -7.11
CA ARG A 200 11.59 -6.65 -6.68
C ARG A 200 10.65 -7.70 -7.27
N LYS A 201 9.33 -7.45 -7.28
CA LYS A 201 8.32 -8.34 -7.90
C LYS A 201 8.53 -8.47 -9.41
N LEU A 202 8.89 -7.39 -10.10
CA LEU A 202 9.12 -7.39 -11.55
C LEU A 202 10.54 -7.81 -11.96
N GLY A 203 11.45 -7.95 -11.00
CA GLY A 203 12.86 -8.19 -11.23
C GLY A 203 13.47 -7.08 -12.10
N SER A 204 13.21 -5.81 -11.74
CA SER A 204 13.73 -4.64 -12.44
C SER A 204 14.63 -3.77 -11.57
N THR A 205 15.40 -2.88 -12.19
CA THR A 205 16.22 -1.87 -11.51
C THR A 205 15.69 -0.45 -11.69
N PRO A 206 16.12 0.52 -10.86
CA PRO A 206 15.71 1.92 -11.02
C PRO A 206 16.05 2.51 -12.39
N GLU A 207 17.13 2.07 -13.03
CA GLU A 207 17.60 2.60 -14.31
C GLU A 207 16.69 2.22 -15.49
N GLU A 208 15.91 1.15 -15.36
CA GLU A 208 14.98 0.65 -16.38
C GLU A 208 13.50 0.82 -16.01
N THR A 209 13.23 1.47 -14.87
CA THR A 209 11.89 1.62 -14.30
C THR A 209 11.44 3.08 -14.27
N VAL A 210 10.19 3.35 -14.67
CA VAL A 210 9.54 4.65 -14.48
C VAL A 210 8.30 4.52 -13.60
N MET A 211 8.10 5.48 -12.70
CA MET A 211 6.84 5.67 -11.97
C MET A 211 5.99 6.74 -12.68
N ILE A 212 4.73 6.41 -12.97
CA ILE A 212 3.74 7.31 -13.56
C ILE A 212 2.70 7.61 -12.48
N GLY A 213 2.71 8.87 -12.01
CA GLY A 213 1.85 9.39 -10.95
C GLY A 213 1.33 10.78 -11.30
N ASP A 214 0.21 11.19 -10.70
CA ASP A 214 -0.32 12.56 -10.79
C ASP A 214 -0.12 13.37 -9.50
N ASN A 215 0.32 12.72 -8.43
CA ASN A 215 0.64 13.36 -7.16
C ASN A 215 2.16 13.58 -7.02
N LEU A 216 2.56 14.83 -6.69
CA LEU A 216 3.96 15.21 -6.50
C LEU A 216 4.47 14.94 -5.07
N GLY A 217 3.60 14.51 -4.16
CA GLY A 217 3.88 14.44 -2.71
C GLY A 217 3.45 15.70 -1.99
#